data_AF-A0A5B7C1L9-F1
#
_entry.id   AF-A0A5B7C1L9-F1
#
_cell.length_a   1.000
_cell.length_b   1.000
_cell.length_c   1.000
_cell.angle_alpha   90.00
_cell.angle_beta   90.00
_cell.angle_gamma   90.00
#
_symmetry.space_group_name_H-M   'P 1'
#
loop_
_entity.id
_entity.type
_entity.pdbx_description
1 polymer ?
#
loop_
_entity_poly.entity_id
_entity_poly.type
_entity_poly.pdbx_seq_one_letter_code
_entity_poly.pdbx_strand_id
1 'polypeptide(L)'
;VKAWDMILPQVEFAYNNPVNHITKKTPFEAASCCKPQHVLDLVPLPQNARVSEDAEAYAEHIKCIHSEVCVAIEAYNEQFKEVANQYRCFKEFVEGDQILVYLRKKRFPKLRIIS
;
A
#
# COMPACT_ATOMS: atom_id res chain seq x y z
N VAL A 1 5.81 22.22 22.49
CA VAL A 1 5.18 21.40 21.44
C VAL A 1 6.03 21.55 20.19
N LYS A 2 6.60 20.47 19.64
CA LYS A 2 7.44 20.58 18.44
C LYS A 2 6.50 20.88 17.26
N ALA A 3 6.92 21.71 16.31
CA ALA A 3 6.10 22.07 15.14
C ALA A 3 5.53 20.85 14.40
N TRP A 4 6.27 19.73 14.41
CA TRP A 4 5.87 18.44 13.85
C TRP A 4 4.57 17.88 14.44
N ASP A 5 4.33 18.04 15.74
CA ASP A 5 3.15 17.51 16.41
C ASP A 5 1.85 18.16 15.89
N MET A 6 1.95 19.39 15.38
CA MET A 6 0.80 20.14 14.83
C MET A 6 0.56 19.87 13.34
N ILE A 7 1.61 19.57 12.56
CA ILE A 7 1.51 19.39 11.10
C ILE A 7 1.34 17.93 10.69
N LEU A 8 1.76 16.97 11.53
CA LEU A 8 1.72 15.55 11.18
C LEU A 8 0.31 15.06 10.81
N PRO A 9 -0.77 15.43 11.52
CA PRO A 9 -2.12 15.01 11.13
C PRO A 9 -2.54 15.57 9.76
N GLN A 10 -2.13 16.79 9.42
CA GLN A 10 -2.46 17.41 8.14
C GLN A 10 -1.73 16.72 6.99
N VAL A 11 -0.45 16.39 7.19
CA VAL A 11 0.37 15.65 6.23
C VAL A 11 -0.17 14.24 6.01
N GLU A 12 -0.51 13.54 7.09
CA GLU A 12 -1.10 12.21 7.03
C GLU A 12 -2.43 12.22 6.27
N PHE A 13 -3.31 13.18 6.56
CA PHE A 13 -4.56 13.34 5.85
C PHE A 13 -4.33 13.59 4.35
N ALA A 14 -3.46 14.55 4.01
CA ALA A 14 -3.14 14.88 2.62
C ALA A 14 -2.52 13.70 1.85
N TYR A 15 -1.75 12.84 2.53
CA TYR A 15 -1.15 11.65 1.94
C TYR A 15 -2.16 10.50 1.73
N ASN A 16 -3.10 10.32 2.67
CA ASN A 16 -4.05 9.20 2.67
C ASN A 16 -5.39 9.48 1.96
N ASN A 17 -5.65 10.74 1.58
CA ASN A 17 -6.87 11.16 0.89
C ASN A 17 -6.88 11.11 -0.65
N PRO A 18 -5.76 11.25 -1.41
CA PRO A 18 -5.81 11.20 -2.86
C PRO A 18 -6.12 9.80 -3.38
N VAL A 19 -6.87 9.73 -4.48
CA VAL A 19 -7.21 8.48 -5.14
C VAL A 19 -5.97 7.90 -5.81
N ASN A 20 -5.62 6.66 -5.47
CA ASN A 20 -4.53 5.97 -6.13
C ASN A 20 -4.97 5.53 -7.54
N HIS A 21 -4.12 5.79 -8.54
CA HIS A 21 -4.44 5.50 -9.93
C HIS A 21 -4.57 4.02 -10.27
N ILE A 22 -3.93 3.13 -9.50
CA ILE A 22 -3.96 1.67 -9.65
C ILE A 22 -5.23 1.13 -9.03
N THR A 23 -5.40 1.36 -7.72
CA THR A 23 -6.50 0.76 -6.95
C THR A 23 -7.81 1.50 -7.13
N LYS A 24 -7.79 2.72 -7.69
CA LYS A 24 -8.94 3.65 -7.79
C LYS A 24 -9.58 3.99 -6.44
N LYS A 25 -8.89 3.68 -5.34
CA LYS A 25 -9.30 3.93 -3.96
C LYS A 25 -8.24 4.79 -3.27
N THR A 26 -8.65 5.54 -2.26
CA THR A 26 -7.75 6.25 -1.35
C THR A 26 -7.16 5.28 -0.33
N PRO A 27 -5.97 5.55 0.24
CA PRO A 27 -5.45 4.76 1.35
C PRO A 27 -6.41 4.66 2.54
N PHE A 28 -7.18 5.71 2.85
CA PHE A 28 -8.21 5.65 3.89
C PHE A 28 -9.32 4.64 3.57
N GLU A 29 -9.82 4.61 2.32
CA GLU A 29 -10.79 3.59 1.92
C GLU A 29 -10.19 2.19 1.94
N ALA A 30 -8.95 2.03 1.52
CA ALA A 30 -8.31 0.73 1.51
C ALA A 30 -8.09 0.18 2.93
N ALA A 31 -7.90 1.04 3.94
CA ALA A 31 -7.63 0.62 5.33
C ALA A 31 -8.89 0.57 6.20
N SER A 32 -9.83 1.50 6.01
CA SER A 32 -10.99 1.69 6.88
C SER A 32 -12.32 1.59 6.14
N CYS A 33 -12.30 1.34 4.83
CA CYS A 33 -13.48 1.18 3.95
C CYS A 33 -14.41 2.40 3.91
N CYS A 34 -13.95 3.56 4.39
CA CYS A 34 -14.67 4.82 4.37
C CYS A 34 -13.73 5.95 3.94
N LYS A 35 -14.21 6.84 3.05
CA LYS A 35 -13.54 8.12 2.80
C LYS A 35 -13.81 9.06 3.97
N PRO A 36 -12.80 9.61 4.64
CA PRO A 36 -13.04 10.65 5.63
C PRO A 36 -13.62 11.87 4.91
N GLN A 37 -14.75 12.36 5.42
CA GLN A 37 -15.37 13.59 4.93
C GLN A 37 -14.49 14.77 5.34
N HIS A 38 -14.15 15.64 4.37
CA HIS A 38 -13.39 16.84 4.66
C HIS A 38 -14.26 17.82 5.45
N VAL A 39 -13.64 18.68 6.27
CA VAL A 39 -14.37 19.66 7.12
C VAL A 39 -15.22 20.62 6.27
N LEU A 40 -14.82 20.90 5.03
CA LEU A 40 -15.59 21.73 4.09
C LEU A 40 -16.74 20.96 3.40
N ASP A 41 -16.71 19.62 3.43
CA ASP A 41 -17.74 18.74 2.85
C ASP A 41 -18.85 18.41 3.86
N LEU A 42 -18.78 18.98 5.08
CA LEU A 42 -19.77 18.81 6.15
C LEU A 42 -21.07 19.56 5.84
N VAL A 43 -21.79 19.11 4.83
CA VAL A 43 -23.24 19.36 4.71
C VAL A 43 -23.92 18.53 5.81
N PRO A 44 -24.93 19.04 6.53
CA PRO A 44 -25.67 18.23 7.49
C PRO A 44 -26.19 16.98 6.77
N LEU A 45 -25.73 15.80 7.19
CA LEU A 45 -26.20 14.53 6.64
C LEU A 45 -27.73 14.50 6.76
N PRO A 46 -28.48 14.34 5.66
CA PRO A 46 -29.92 14.18 5.76
C PRO A 46 -30.18 12.92 6.62
N GLN A 47 -31.21 12.94 7.47
CA GLN A 47 -31.38 11.94 8.54
C GLN A 47 -31.43 10.47 8.06
N ASN A 48 -31.74 10.27 6.79
CA ASN A 48 -31.72 9.03 6.02
C ASN A 48 -30.32 8.58 5.55
N ALA A 49 -29.28 9.40 5.62
CA ALA A 49 -27.88 9.04 5.35
C ALA A 49 -27.19 8.45 6.60
N ARG A 50 -27.86 8.47 7.76
CA ARG A 50 -27.50 7.63 8.91
C ARG A 50 -28.05 6.22 8.70
N VAL A 51 -27.79 5.63 7.54
CA VAL A 51 -28.18 4.24 7.29
C VAL A 51 -27.39 3.42 8.28
N SER A 52 -28.07 2.91 9.31
CA SER A 52 -27.61 1.76 10.07
C SER A 52 -27.65 0.60 9.08
N GLU A 53 -26.65 0.53 8.20
CA GLU A 53 -26.44 -0.64 7.36
C GLU A 53 -26.29 -1.83 8.31
N ASP A 54 -26.99 -2.93 8.02
CA ASP A 54 -26.87 -4.14 8.83
C ASP A 54 -25.38 -4.50 8.91
N ALA A 55 -24.90 -4.83 10.10
CA ALA A 55 -23.46 -5.01 10.35
C ALA A 55 -22.83 -6.04 9.39
N GLU A 56 -23.63 -7.00 8.92
CA GLU A 56 -23.27 -8.00 7.91
C GLU A 56 -23.01 -7.38 6.54
N ALA A 57 -23.91 -6.52 6.05
CA ALA A 57 -23.74 -5.84 4.76
C ALA A 57 -22.49 -4.94 4.75
N TYR A 58 -22.22 -4.23 5.85
CA TYR A 58 -21.02 -3.43 5.98
C TYR A 58 -19.74 -4.29 5.99
N ALA A 59 -19.76 -5.44 6.66
CA ALA A 59 -18.65 -6.38 6.66
C ALA A 59 -18.40 -7.00 5.28
N GLU A 60 -19.45 -7.31 4.52
CA GLU A 60 -19.34 -7.76 3.13
C GLU A 60 -18.76 -6.66 2.23
N HIS A 61 -19.20 -5.42 2.40
CA HIS A 61 -18.65 -4.28 1.69
C HIS A 61 -17.15 -4.09 1.95
N ILE A 62 -16.73 -4.19 3.22
CA ILE A 62 -15.30 -4.16 3.60
C ILE A 62 -14.50 -5.24 2.86
N LYS A 63 -14.99 -6.48 2.87
CA LYS A 63 -14.33 -7.60 2.18
C LYS A 63 -14.24 -7.36 0.68
N CYS A 64 -15.28 -6.82 0.07
CA CYS A 64 -15.32 -6.49 -1.34
C CYS A 64 -14.24 -5.45 -1.69
N ILE A 65 -14.16 -4.34 -0.94
CA ILE A 65 -13.13 -3.31 -1.14
C ILE A 65 -11.73 -3.89 -1.02
N HIS A 66 -11.46 -4.68 0.02
CA HIS A 66 -10.15 -5.30 0.19
C HIS A 66 -9.79 -6.23 -0.97
N SER A 67 -10.73 -7.06 -1.42
CA SER A 67 -10.54 -7.95 -2.56
C SER A 67 -10.19 -7.17 -3.83
N GLU A 68 -10.95 -6.11 -4.14
CA GLU A 68 -10.69 -5.24 -5.29
C GLU A 68 -9.29 -4.60 -5.25
N VAL A 69 -8.89 -4.09 -4.09
CA VAL A 69 -7.57 -3.48 -3.89
C VAL A 69 -6.45 -4.50 -4.08
N CYS A 70 -6.59 -5.70 -3.50
CA CYS A 70 -5.61 -6.78 -3.65
C CYS A 70 -5.44 -7.18 -5.12
N VAL A 71 -6.54 -7.46 -5.82
CA VAL A 71 -6.52 -7.86 -7.23
C VAL A 71 -5.88 -6.78 -8.10
N ALA A 72 -6.20 -5.50 -7.86
CA ALA A 72 -5.62 -4.39 -8.62
C ALA A 72 -4.09 -4.26 -8.40
N ILE A 73 -3.63 -4.45 -7.16
CA ILE A 73 -2.20 -4.41 -6.84
C ILE A 73 -1.46 -5.60 -7.47
N GLU A 74 -2.04 -6.80 -7.41
CA GLU A 74 -1.46 -8.00 -8.01
C GLU A 74 -1.32 -7.85 -9.52
N ALA A 75 -2.39 -7.46 -10.21
CA ALA A 75 -2.37 -7.25 -11.66
C ALA A 75 -1.36 -6.18 -12.08
N TYR A 76 -1.25 -5.08 -11.33
CA TYR A 76 -0.27 -4.04 -11.62
C TYR A 76 1.16 -4.52 -11.35
N ASN A 77 1.39 -5.26 -10.27
CA ASN A 77 2.71 -5.80 -9.95
C ASN A 77 3.19 -6.79 -11.01
N GLU A 78 2.29 -7.59 -11.59
CA GLU A 78 2.62 -8.49 -12.71
C GLU A 78 3.09 -7.69 -13.94
N GLN A 79 2.33 -6.69 -14.36
CA GLN A 79 2.71 -5.80 -15.46
C GLN A 79 4.04 -5.08 -15.18
N PHE A 80 4.21 -4.56 -13.97
CA PHE A 80 5.43 -3.88 -13.56
C PHE A 80 6.63 -4.84 -13.55
N LYS A 81 6.42 -6.11 -13.14
CA LYS A 81 7.45 -7.14 -13.16
C LYS A 81 7.92 -7.45 -14.57
N GLU A 82 7.04 -7.46 -15.57
CA GLU A 82 7.42 -7.63 -16.97
C GLU A 82 8.31 -6.48 -17.46
N VAL A 83 7.88 -5.23 -17.20
CA VAL A 83 8.65 -4.04 -17.57
C VAL A 83 10.02 -4.00 -16.87
N ALA A 84 10.04 -4.24 -15.56
CA ALA A 84 11.27 -4.23 -14.77
C ALA A 84 12.25 -5.35 -15.17
N ASN A 85 11.74 -6.49 -15.64
CA ASN A 85 12.56 -7.62 -16.07
C ASN A 85 12.89 -7.59 -17.56
N GLN A 86 12.44 -6.61 -18.34
CA GLN A 86 12.65 -6.54 -19.79
C GLN A 86 14.12 -6.68 -20.21
N TYR A 87 15.04 -6.10 -19.42
CA TYR A 87 16.48 -6.15 -19.68
C TYR A 87 17.22 -7.15 -18.78
N ARG A 88 16.50 -7.90 -17.96
CA ARG A 88 17.11 -8.82 -17.02
C ARG A 88 17.44 -10.12 -17.76
N CYS A 89 18.72 -10.43 -17.86
CA CYS A 89 19.16 -11.72 -18.39
C CYS A 89 18.67 -12.83 -17.45
N PHE A 90 17.87 -13.75 -17.99
CA PHE A 90 17.43 -14.95 -17.28
C PHE A 90 18.65 -15.77 -16.86
N LYS A 91 18.77 -16.07 -15.58
CA LYS A 91 19.83 -16.92 -15.02
C LYS A 91 19.21 -17.94 -14.07
N GLU A 92 19.24 -19.19 -14.47
CA GLU A 92 19.02 -20.33 -13.58
C GLU A 92 20.37 -20.75 -12.99
N PHE A 93 20.38 -21.07 -11.70
CA PHE A 93 21.56 -21.56 -11.00
C PHE A 93 21.31 -23.01 -10.61
N VAL A 94 22.30 -23.87 -10.81
CA VAL A 94 22.28 -25.28 -10.42
C VAL A 94 23.19 -25.47 -9.20
N GLU A 95 22.92 -26.51 -8.40
CA GLU A 95 23.81 -26.89 -7.32
C GLU A 95 25.24 -27.11 -7.84
N GLY A 96 26.21 -26.41 -7.23
CA GLY A 96 27.61 -26.41 -7.67
C GLY A 96 28.06 -25.15 -8.41
N ASP A 97 27.12 -24.29 -8.84
CA ASP A 97 27.46 -23.02 -9.49
C ASP A 97 28.13 -22.04 -8.53
N GLN A 98 29.24 -21.46 -8.96
CA GLN A 98 29.93 -20.41 -8.22
C GLN A 98 29.32 -19.04 -8.54
N ILE A 99 28.77 -18.38 -7.53
CA ILE A 99 28.20 -17.04 -7.65
C ILE A 99 28.97 -16.03 -6.80
N LEU A 100 29.13 -14.82 -7.34
CA LEU A 100 29.67 -13.69 -6.58
C LEU A 100 28.52 -12.95 -5.89
N VAL A 101 28.51 -12.98 -4.56
CA VAL A 101 27.51 -12.26 -3.76
C VAL A 101 28.12 -10.97 -3.21
N TYR A 102 27.48 -9.82 -3.49
CA TYR A 102 27.88 -8.56 -2.87
C TYR A 102 27.25 -8.41 -1.48
N LEU A 103 28.08 -8.55 -0.43
CA LEU A 103 27.63 -8.44 0.96
C LEU A 103 27.89 -7.03 1.51
N ARG A 104 26.83 -6.35 1.94
CA ARG A 104 26.94 -4.99 2.51
C ARG A 104 27.47 -5.05 3.94
N LYS A 105 28.64 -4.43 4.18
CA LYS A 105 29.39 -4.44 5.45
C LYS A 105 28.56 -4.14 6.71
N LYS A 106 27.56 -3.24 6.62
CA LYS A 106 26.70 -2.85 7.77
C LYS A 106 25.77 -3.97 8.23
N ARG A 107 25.34 -4.85 7.31
CA ARG A 107 24.39 -5.95 7.61
C ARG A 107 25.11 -7.23 8.00
N PHE A 108 26.33 -7.43 7.52
CA PHE A 108 27.14 -8.59 7.82
C PHE A 108 28.51 -8.19 8.40
N PRO A 109 28.52 -7.63 9.62
CA PRO A 109 29.76 -7.19 10.25
C PRO A 109 30.71 -8.36 10.57
N LYS A 110 30.16 -9.58 10.73
CA LYS A 110 30.88 -10.82 11.06
C LYS A 110 31.43 -11.58 9.85
N LEU A 111 30.99 -11.28 8.62
CA LEU A 111 31.53 -11.89 7.38
C LEU A 111 32.77 -11.15 6.88
N ARG A 112 33.53 -10.56 7.79
CA ARG A 112 34.87 -10.07 7.51
C ARG A 112 35.81 -11.27 7.70
N ILE A 113 36.65 -11.53 6.69
CA ILE A 113 37.76 -12.50 6.67
C ILE A 113 37.22 -13.92 6.30
N ILE A 114 37.81 -14.67 5.35
CA ILE A 114 39.24 -14.84 5.04
C ILE A 114 39.50 -15.01 3.53
N SER A 115 40.58 -14.38 3.05
CA SER A 115 41.26 -14.62 1.78
C SER A 115 41.98 -15.96 1.74
#